data_AF-A0A2N1UTJ1-F1
#
_entry.id   AF-A0A2N1UTJ1-F1
#
_cell.length_a   1.000
_cell.length_b   1.000
_cell.length_c   1.000
_cell.angle_alpha   90.00
_cell.angle_beta   90.00
_cell.angle_gamma   90.00
#
_symmetry.space_group_name_H-M   'P 1'
#
loop_
_entity.id
_entity.type
_entity.pdbx_description
1 polymer ?
#
loop_
_entity_poly.entity_id
_entity_poly.type
_entity_poly.pdbx_seq_one_letter_code
_entity_poly.pdbx_strand_id
1 'polypeptide(L)'
;AAGSDARMGGSALPVVINSGSGNQGLTVSLPVIEYAKELKVDHEKLLRALILSNLVALEQKEYIGKLSAYCGAVSAAVGSGAGITYLCGGGYDQIAMTITNAIATAGGMLCDGAKSSCAAKISTALEAAITAHEMSMQGKSFSSGEGLVGNDVEKTIRNIGNVGKIGMHATDIEIMRIMLEE
;
A
#
# COMPACT_ATOMS: atom_id res chain seq x y z
N ALA A 1 11.58 -4.01 2.22
CA ALA A 1 11.79 -5.41 2.63
C ALA A 1 12.69 -5.54 3.87
N ALA A 2 13.98 -5.19 3.79
CA ALA A 2 14.96 -5.41 4.86
C ALA A 2 14.56 -4.88 6.25
N GLY A 3 13.98 -3.67 6.32
CA GLY A 3 13.49 -3.13 7.60
C GLY A 3 12.36 -3.97 8.23
N SER A 4 11.46 -4.52 7.41
CA SER A 4 10.43 -5.44 7.90
C SER A 4 11.02 -6.78 8.32
N ASP A 5 12.01 -7.29 7.59
CA ASP A 5 12.68 -8.55 7.93
C ASP A 5 13.37 -8.45 9.29
N ALA A 6 14.18 -7.40 9.50
CA ALA A 6 14.81 -7.11 10.77
C ALA A 6 13.80 -7.00 11.93
N ARG A 7 12.64 -6.35 11.69
CA ARG A 7 11.57 -6.22 12.69
C ARG A 7 10.93 -7.58 13.01
N MET A 8 10.63 -8.38 11.99
CA MET A 8 10.06 -9.73 12.18
C MET A 8 11.07 -10.70 12.80
N GLY A 9 12.37 -10.43 12.64
CA GLY A 9 13.47 -11.12 13.32
C GLY A 9 13.74 -10.63 14.75
N GLY A 10 12.93 -9.72 15.31
CA GLY A 10 13.04 -9.29 16.71
C GLY A 10 13.95 -8.08 16.97
N SER A 11 14.29 -7.30 15.95
CA SER A 11 15.02 -6.04 16.13
C SER A 11 14.30 -5.09 17.10
N ALA A 12 15.05 -4.53 18.04
CA ALA A 12 14.55 -3.61 19.07
C ALA A 12 14.45 -2.14 18.62
N LEU A 13 14.80 -1.84 17.36
CA LEU A 13 14.74 -0.47 16.84
C LEU A 13 13.28 0.00 16.73
N PRO A 14 12.98 1.25 17.15
CA PRO A 14 11.62 1.78 17.09
C PRO A 14 11.17 1.99 15.64
N VAL A 15 9.86 1.90 15.43
CA VAL A 15 9.23 2.11 14.13
C VAL A 15 7.98 2.97 14.29
N VAL A 16 7.81 3.95 13.41
CA VAL A 16 6.56 4.70 13.32
C VAL A 16 5.51 3.79 12.71
N ILE A 17 4.31 3.76 13.29
CA ILE A 17 3.22 2.92 12.78
C ILE A 17 2.36 3.70 11.78
N ASN A 18 1.82 3.01 10.79
CA ASN A 18 0.67 3.47 10.01
C ASN A 18 -0.47 2.46 10.20
N SER A 19 -1.69 2.93 10.46
CA SER A 19 -2.87 2.07 10.63
C SER A 19 -2.68 0.94 11.64
N GLY A 20 -1.96 1.20 12.73
CA GLY A 20 -1.66 0.20 13.78
C GLY A 20 -0.51 -0.77 13.47
N SER A 21 0.19 -0.63 12.34
CA SER A 21 1.25 -1.56 11.93
C SER A 21 2.58 -0.86 11.64
N GLY A 22 3.65 -1.36 12.26
CA GLY A 22 5.03 -0.92 11.99
C GLY A 22 5.51 -1.34 10.60
N ASN A 23 5.07 -2.48 10.08
CA ASN A 23 5.41 -2.90 8.72
C ASN A 23 4.79 -1.94 7.69
N GLN A 24 3.55 -1.52 7.91
CA GLN A 24 2.92 -0.49 7.07
C GLN A 24 3.62 0.87 7.22
N GLY A 25 4.06 1.23 8.42
CA GLY A 25 4.80 2.46 8.65
C GLY A 25 6.15 2.51 7.92
N LEU A 26 6.91 1.41 7.91
CA LEU A 26 8.12 1.29 7.10
C LEU A 26 7.80 1.40 5.61
N THR A 27 6.78 0.66 5.16
CA THR A 27 6.40 0.63 3.76
C THR A 27 5.96 1.99 3.27
N VAL A 28 5.13 2.72 4.00
CA VAL A 28 4.57 4.02 3.57
C VAL A 28 5.62 5.13 3.55
N SER A 29 6.67 5.04 4.38
CA SER A 29 7.62 6.14 4.59
C SER A 29 8.97 5.95 3.91
N LEU A 30 9.62 4.79 4.09
CA LEU A 30 11.01 4.61 3.65
C LEU A 30 11.20 4.76 2.14
N PRO A 31 10.37 4.18 1.27
CA PRO A 31 10.52 4.36 -0.18
C PRO A 31 10.42 5.84 -0.58
N VAL A 32 9.47 6.59 -0.01
CA VAL A 32 9.30 8.03 -0.26
C VAL A 32 10.53 8.82 0.19
N ILE A 33 11.07 8.49 1.37
CA ILE A 33 12.29 9.11 1.90
C ILE A 33 13.49 8.84 0.99
N GLU A 34 13.69 7.60 0.54
CA GLU A 34 14.82 7.25 -0.33
C GLU A 34 14.69 7.89 -1.71
N TYR A 35 13.50 7.91 -2.31
CA TYR A 35 13.26 8.63 -3.57
C TYR A 35 13.52 10.13 -3.43
N ALA A 36 13.06 10.75 -2.33
CA ALA A 36 13.29 12.17 -2.09
C ALA A 36 14.79 12.51 -1.97
N LYS A 37 15.57 11.65 -1.31
CA LYS A 37 17.02 11.79 -1.21
C LYS A 37 17.68 11.71 -2.59
N GLU A 38 17.33 10.70 -3.38
CA GLU A 38 17.90 10.50 -4.72
C GLU A 38 17.56 11.67 -5.67
N LEU A 39 16.31 12.15 -5.61
CA LEU A 39 15.84 13.29 -6.39
C LEU A 39 16.33 14.65 -5.85
N LYS A 40 17.01 14.66 -4.69
CA LYS A 40 17.52 15.86 -4.00
C LYS A 40 16.45 16.95 -3.82
N VAL A 41 15.22 16.54 -3.51
CA VAL A 41 14.14 17.50 -3.24
C VAL A 41 14.35 18.17 -1.90
N ASP A 42 13.76 19.35 -1.73
CA ASP A 42 13.78 20.05 -0.44
C ASP A 42 12.95 19.31 0.64
N HIS A 43 13.16 19.73 1.88
CA HIS A 43 12.50 19.14 3.03
C HIS A 43 10.98 19.32 2.99
N GLU A 44 10.49 20.45 2.49
CA GLU A 44 9.05 20.72 2.44
C GLU A 44 8.34 19.75 1.48
N LYS A 45 8.91 19.54 0.29
CA LYS A 45 8.40 18.61 -0.71
C LYS A 45 8.42 17.16 -0.20
N LEU A 46 9.46 16.77 0.53
CA LEU A 46 9.48 15.47 1.23
C LEU A 46 8.34 15.35 2.23
N LEU A 47 8.11 16.35 3.09
CA LEU A 47 7.02 16.32 4.07
C LEU A 47 5.65 16.21 3.40
N ARG A 48 5.43 16.96 2.31
CA ARG A 48 4.19 16.88 1.52
C ARG A 48 3.99 15.50 0.90
N ALA A 49 5.05 14.90 0.36
CA ALA A 49 5.00 13.54 -0.19
C ALA A 49 4.66 12.50 0.89
N LEU A 50 5.25 12.62 2.08
CA LEU A 50 4.97 11.75 3.21
C LEU A 50 3.53 11.89 3.72
N ILE A 51 3.02 13.12 3.80
CA ILE A 51 1.61 13.38 4.18
C ILE A 51 0.68 12.70 3.17
N LEU A 52 0.87 12.93 1.87
CA LEU A 52 0.08 12.30 0.82
C LEU A 52 0.11 10.78 0.94
N SER A 53 1.32 10.23 1.09
CA SER A 53 1.53 8.78 1.20
C SER A 53 0.77 8.16 2.38
N ASN A 54 0.85 8.80 3.55
CA ASN A 54 0.14 8.35 4.75
C ASN A 54 -1.38 8.49 4.63
N LEU A 55 -1.88 9.60 4.08
CA LEU A 55 -3.31 9.83 3.90
C LEU A 55 -3.93 8.84 2.90
N VAL A 56 -3.24 8.54 1.79
CA VAL A 56 -3.71 7.53 0.83
C VAL A 56 -3.75 6.13 1.44
N ALA A 57 -2.78 5.78 2.28
CA ALA A 57 -2.80 4.51 3.00
C ALA A 57 -3.97 4.45 4.00
N LEU A 58 -4.22 5.54 4.74
CA LEU A 58 -5.34 5.64 5.68
C LEU A 58 -6.71 5.58 5.00
N GLU A 59 -6.88 6.29 3.88
CA GLU A 59 -8.14 6.30 3.12
C GLU A 59 -8.52 4.89 2.65
N GLN A 60 -7.56 4.12 2.14
CA GLN A 60 -7.80 2.72 1.79
C GLN A 60 -8.20 1.88 3.01
N LYS A 61 -7.56 2.12 4.15
CA LYS A 61 -7.80 1.36 5.39
C LYS A 61 -9.16 1.67 6.01
N GLU A 62 -9.71 2.86 5.82
CA GLU A 62 -11.05 3.23 6.31
C GLU A 62 -12.12 2.24 5.80
N TYR A 63 -12.07 1.88 4.52
CA TYR A 63 -13.06 0.98 3.93
C TYR A 63 -12.76 -0.51 4.17
N ILE A 64 -11.50 -0.89 4.38
CA ILE A 64 -11.10 -2.28 4.69
C ILE A 64 -11.39 -2.63 6.15
N GLY A 65 -11.23 -1.68 7.06
CA GLY A 65 -11.38 -1.88 8.50
C GLY A 65 -10.10 -2.32 9.23
N LYS A 66 -10.19 -2.46 10.55
CA LYS A 66 -9.02 -2.70 11.43
C LYS A 66 -8.48 -4.14 11.34
N LEU A 67 -9.35 -5.12 11.15
CA LEU A 67 -9.01 -6.54 11.01
C LEU A 67 -9.59 -7.05 9.69
N SER A 68 -8.77 -7.71 8.88
CA SER A 68 -9.16 -8.26 7.58
C SER A 68 -8.05 -9.17 7.07
N ALA A 69 -8.42 -10.18 6.28
CA ALA A 69 -7.49 -10.99 5.50
C ALA A 69 -6.84 -10.23 4.33
N TYR A 70 -7.18 -8.95 4.11
CA TYR A 70 -6.49 -8.09 3.15
C TYR A 70 -5.13 -7.61 3.72
N CYS A 71 -4.05 -7.78 2.95
CA CYS A 71 -2.72 -7.35 3.38
C CYS A 71 -2.56 -5.83 3.38
N GLY A 72 -2.51 -5.22 4.57
CA GLY A 72 -2.28 -3.78 4.72
C GLY A 72 -0.94 -3.28 4.16
N ALA A 73 0.02 -4.17 3.89
CA ALA A 73 1.25 -3.80 3.16
C ALA A 73 0.94 -3.26 1.76
N VAL A 74 -0.12 -3.74 1.11
CA VAL A 74 -0.58 -3.23 -0.18
C VAL A 74 -1.06 -1.78 -0.05
N SER A 75 -1.93 -1.49 0.93
CA SER A 75 -2.42 -0.12 1.16
C SER A 75 -1.27 0.86 1.42
N ALA A 76 -0.28 0.44 2.21
CA ALA A 76 0.92 1.23 2.48
C ALA A 76 1.78 1.43 1.23
N ALA A 77 1.98 0.39 0.41
CA ALA A 77 2.75 0.47 -0.82
C ALA A 77 2.07 1.35 -1.87
N VAL A 78 0.74 1.26 -2.01
CA VAL A 78 -0.07 2.15 -2.86
C VAL A 78 0.11 3.61 -2.42
N GLY A 79 0.09 3.86 -1.10
CA GLY A 79 0.41 5.17 -0.53
C GLY A 79 1.81 5.63 -0.91
N SER A 80 2.83 4.77 -0.84
CA SER A 80 4.18 5.13 -1.29
C SER A 80 4.26 5.41 -2.78
N GLY A 81 3.57 4.63 -3.62
CA GLY A 81 3.45 4.91 -5.05
C GLY A 81 2.91 6.32 -5.30
N ALA A 82 1.82 6.69 -4.62
CA ALA A 82 1.25 8.05 -4.72
C ALA A 82 2.25 9.14 -4.29
N GLY A 83 2.97 8.93 -3.18
CA GLY A 83 4.03 9.83 -2.71
C GLY A 83 5.19 9.97 -3.69
N ILE A 84 5.64 8.85 -4.28
CA ILE A 84 6.69 8.83 -5.32
C ILE A 84 6.22 9.57 -6.57
N THR A 85 4.99 9.32 -7.02
CA THR A 85 4.39 10.05 -8.15
C THR A 85 4.39 11.55 -7.94
N TYR A 86 4.02 12.00 -6.73
CA TYR A 86 4.10 13.41 -6.37
C TYR A 86 5.54 13.96 -6.38
N LEU A 87 6.51 13.20 -5.85
CA LEU A 87 7.92 13.60 -5.88
C LEU A 87 8.43 13.80 -7.32
N CYS A 88 8.02 12.91 -8.23
CA CYS A 88 8.34 12.95 -9.66
C CYS A 88 7.55 14.00 -10.46
N GLY A 89 6.78 14.88 -9.81
CA GLY A 89 6.05 15.98 -10.45
C GLY A 89 4.70 15.58 -11.04
N GLY A 90 4.20 14.39 -10.74
CA GLY A 90 2.84 13.98 -11.10
C GLY A 90 1.79 14.80 -10.38
N GLY A 91 0.73 15.18 -11.10
CA GLY A 91 -0.44 15.87 -10.55
C GLY A 91 -1.49 14.89 -10.04
N TYR A 92 -2.69 15.42 -9.78
CA TYR A 92 -3.83 14.62 -9.32
C TYR A 92 -4.11 13.41 -10.22
N ASP A 93 -4.10 13.59 -11.54
CA ASP A 93 -4.41 12.52 -12.49
C ASP A 93 -3.37 11.39 -12.42
N GLN A 94 -2.07 11.70 -12.41
CA GLN A 94 -1.02 10.67 -12.29
C GLN A 94 -1.11 9.95 -10.95
N ILE A 95 -1.40 10.67 -9.87
CA ILE A 95 -1.56 10.06 -8.54
C ILE A 95 -2.78 9.13 -8.52
N ALA A 96 -3.92 9.57 -9.05
CA ALA A 96 -5.14 8.77 -9.15
C ALA A 96 -4.94 7.51 -9.99
N MET A 97 -4.23 7.63 -11.12
CA MET A 97 -3.84 6.50 -11.98
C MET A 97 -2.87 5.56 -11.25
N THR A 98 -1.89 6.09 -10.51
CA THR A 98 -0.95 5.27 -9.70
C THR A 98 -1.71 4.43 -8.68
N ILE A 99 -2.63 5.05 -7.94
CA ILE A 99 -3.43 4.37 -6.92
C ILE A 99 -4.29 3.27 -7.56
N THR A 100 -4.98 3.60 -8.64
CA THR A 100 -5.83 2.67 -9.40
C THR A 100 -5.02 1.47 -9.89
N ASN A 101 -3.89 1.74 -10.54
CA ASN A 101 -3.02 0.70 -11.08
C ASN A 101 -2.46 -0.21 -9.98
N ALA A 102 -1.94 0.37 -8.90
CA ALA A 102 -1.35 -0.41 -7.82
C ALA A 102 -2.40 -1.28 -7.10
N ILE A 103 -3.60 -0.76 -6.85
CA ILE A 103 -4.71 -1.52 -6.26
C ILE A 103 -5.14 -2.66 -7.19
N ALA A 104 -5.32 -2.38 -8.48
CA ALA A 104 -5.75 -3.39 -9.44
C ALA A 104 -4.73 -4.53 -9.59
N THR A 105 -3.43 -4.21 -9.50
CA THR A 105 -2.35 -5.20 -9.62
C THR A 105 -2.14 -6.03 -8.36
N ALA A 106 -2.15 -5.41 -7.17
CA ALA A 106 -1.72 -6.07 -5.92
C ALA A 106 -2.82 -6.26 -4.88
N GLY A 107 -4.06 -5.81 -5.13
CA GLY A 107 -5.15 -5.80 -4.16
C GLY A 107 -5.62 -7.18 -3.65
N GLY A 108 -5.17 -8.28 -4.25
CA GLY A 108 -5.55 -9.64 -3.81
C GLY A 108 -4.65 -10.26 -2.73
N MET A 109 -3.61 -9.55 -2.25
CA MET A 109 -2.63 -10.15 -1.35
C MET A 109 -3.21 -10.45 0.04
N LEU A 110 -3.04 -11.70 0.51
CA LEU A 110 -3.57 -12.16 1.80
C LEU A 110 -2.72 -11.72 2.99
N CYS A 111 -3.38 -11.41 4.09
CA CYS A 111 -2.81 -11.15 5.42
C CYS A 111 -3.04 -12.36 6.33
N ASP A 112 -1.96 -12.92 6.86
CA ASP A 112 -1.97 -14.06 7.78
C ASP A 112 -1.15 -13.75 9.06
N GLY A 113 -1.10 -12.46 9.42
CA GLY A 113 -0.36 -11.97 10.58
C GLY A 113 1.08 -11.55 10.30
N ALA A 114 1.75 -11.08 11.34
CA ALA A 114 3.12 -10.58 11.27
C ALA A 114 4.13 -11.73 11.30
N LYS A 115 4.82 -11.97 10.17
CA LYS A 115 5.77 -13.06 9.94
C LYS A 115 6.92 -12.59 9.05
N SER A 116 8.01 -13.36 8.94
CA SER A 116 9.12 -13.07 8.02
C SER A 116 8.66 -12.87 6.57
N SER A 117 7.60 -13.57 6.14
CA SER A 117 6.97 -13.42 4.83
C SER A 117 6.46 -11.98 4.54
N CYS A 118 6.24 -11.14 5.56
CA CYS A 118 5.92 -9.73 5.38
C CYS A 118 6.99 -8.99 4.56
N ALA A 119 8.27 -9.34 4.69
CA ALA A 119 9.34 -8.69 3.94
C ALA A 119 9.19 -8.89 2.43
N ALA A 120 8.88 -10.11 2.01
CA ALA A 120 8.61 -10.45 0.62
C ALA A 120 7.32 -9.80 0.11
N LYS A 121 6.22 -9.89 0.88
CA LYS A 121 4.94 -9.23 0.57
C LYS A 121 5.09 -7.72 0.35
N ILE A 122 5.89 -7.06 1.20
CA ILE A 122 6.20 -5.63 1.05
C ILE A 122 7.00 -5.36 -0.23
N SER A 123 8.00 -6.19 -0.56
CA SER A 123 8.78 -6.03 -1.81
C SER A 123 7.86 -6.08 -3.02
N THR A 124 7.05 -7.14 -3.13
CA THR A 124 6.14 -7.33 -4.26
C THR A 124 5.09 -6.22 -4.35
N ALA A 125 4.54 -5.77 -3.22
CA ALA A 125 3.58 -4.68 -3.22
C ALA A 125 4.21 -3.34 -3.66
N LEU A 126 5.46 -3.07 -3.25
CA LEU A 126 6.19 -1.87 -3.69
C LEU A 126 6.59 -1.94 -5.17
N GLU A 127 7.00 -3.10 -5.66
CA GLU A 127 7.26 -3.31 -7.09
C GLU A 127 6.01 -2.99 -7.92
N ALA A 128 4.85 -3.51 -7.52
CA ALA A 128 3.57 -3.19 -8.16
C ALA A 128 3.26 -1.67 -8.10
N ALA A 129 3.53 -1.01 -6.97
CA ALA A 129 3.31 0.43 -6.83
C ALA A 129 4.27 1.27 -7.69
N ILE A 130 5.53 0.84 -7.85
CA ILE A 130 6.52 1.50 -8.70
C ILE A 130 6.16 1.32 -10.17
N THR A 131 5.77 0.11 -10.60
CA THR A 131 5.27 -0.12 -11.96
C THR A 131 4.02 0.71 -12.24
N ALA A 132 3.09 0.79 -11.28
CA ALA A 132 1.91 1.64 -11.37
C ALA A 132 2.25 3.13 -11.52
N HIS A 133 3.25 3.60 -10.78
CA HIS A 133 3.80 4.95 -10.91
C HIS A 133 4.35 5.17 -12.33
N GLU A 134 5.22 4.31 -12.83
CA GLU A 134 5.82 4.41 -14.16
C GLU A 134 4.77 4.43 -15.28
N MET A 135 3.75 3.57 -15.17
CA MET A 135 2.60 3.57 -16.09
C MET A 135 1.85 4.90 -16.04
N SER A 136 1.56 5.40 -14.85
CA SER A 136 0.80 6.65 -14.67
C SER A 136 1.53 7.86 -15.25
N MET A 137 2.85 7.92 -15.12
CA MET A 137 3.68 8.99 -15.68
C MET A 137 3.69 8.96 -17.22
N GLN A 138 3.38 7.82 -17.83
CA GLN A 138 3.16 7.68 -19.28
C GLN A 138 1.69 7.90 -19.68
N GLY A 139 0.82 8.34 -18.76
CA GLY A 139 -0.61 8.51 -19.00
C GLY A 139 -1.39 7.20 -19.15
N LYS A 140 -0.87 6.08 -18.61
CA LYS A 140 -1.49 4.76 -18.69
C LYS A 140 -2.16 4.38 -17.37
N SER A 141 -3.41 3.96 -17.45
CA SER A 141 -4.19 3.44 -16.33
C SER A 141 -5.12 2.31 -16.78
N PHE A 142 -5.43 1.39 -15.88
CA PHE A 142 -6.58 0.52 -16.05
C PHE A 142 -7.87 1.34 -16.09
N SER A 143 -8.84 0.86 -16.86
CA SER A 143 -10.08 1.56 -17.16
C SER A 143 -11.25 1.05 -16.33
N SER A 144 -12.25 1.91 -16.12
CA SER A 144 -13.51 1.50 -15.48
C SER A 144 -14.14 0.32 -16.20
N GLY A 145 -14.59 -0.68 -15.43
CA GLY A 145 -15.15 -1.94 -15.96
C GLY A 145 -14.11 -3.07 -16.06
N GLU A 146 -12.82 -2.78 -15.90
CA GLU A 146 -11.79 -3.80 -15.71
C GLU A 146 -11.80 -4.31 -14.26
N GLY A 147 -12.72 -5.22 -13.97
CA GLY A 147 -12.83 -5.89 -12.68
C GLY A 147 -13.26 -4.93 -11.55
N LEU A 148 -12.35 -4.66 -10.60
CA LEU A 148 -12.64 -3.83 -9.42
C LEU A 148 -12.40 -2.33 -9.65
N VAL A 149 -11.87 -1.95 -10.81
CA VAL A 149 -11.59 -0.55 -11.16
C VAL A 149 -12.90 0.21 -11.37
N GLY A 150 -13.06 1.29 -10.59
CA GLY A 150 -14.20 2.20 -10.66
C GLY A 150 -14.03 3.28 -11.72
N ASN A 151 -15.07 4.10 -11.86
CA ASN A 151 -15.07 5.29 -12.71
C ASN A 151 -14.12 6.41 -12.21
N ASP A 152 -13.73 6.34 -10.94
CA ASP A 152 -12.76 7.22 -10.31
C ASP A 152 -11.93 6.46 -9.26
N VAL A 153 -10.86 7.09 -8.80
CA VAL A 153 -9.94 6.50 -7.80
C VAL A 153 -10.66 6.17 -6.49
N GLU A 154 -11.59 7.02 -6.07
CA GLU A 154 -12.37 6.87 -4.85
C GLU A 154 -13.27 5.62 -4.90
N LYS A 155 -13.91 5.38 -6.05
CA LYS A 155 -14.72 4.20 -6.28
C LYS A 155 -13.86 2.94 -6.32
N THR A 156 -12.67 3.01 -6.92
CA THR A 156 -11.70 1.90 -6.91
C THR A 156 -11.28 1.55 -5.48
N ILE A 157 -10.93 2.54 -4.66
CA ILE A 157 -10.61 2.39 -3.24
C ILE A 157 -11.79 1.75 -2.48
N ARG A 158 -13.02 2.25 -2.69
CA ARG A 158 -14.22 1.69 -2.03
C ARG A 158 -14.51 0.25 -2.47
N ASN A 159 -14.33 -0.07 -3.75
CA ASN A 159 -14.55 -1.43 -4.25
C ASN A 159 -13.60 -2.42 -3.59
N ILE A 160 -12.30 -2.12 -3.56
CA ILE A 160 -11.33 -3.00 -2.89
C ILE A 160 -11.55 -3.03 -1.37
N GLY A 161 -11.98 -1.92 -0.79
CA GLY A 161 -12.40 -1.83 0.61
C GLY A 161 -13.52 -2.81 0.95
N ASN A 162 -14.57 -2.85 0.11
CA ASN A 162 -15.68 -3.80 0.28
C ASN A 162 -15.24 -5.25 0.11
N VAL A 163 -14.34 -5.55 -0.83
CA VAL A 163 -13.75 -6.89 -0.96
C VAL A 163 -13.00 -7.25 0.32
N GLY A 164 -12.12 -6.39 0.82
CA GLY A 164 -11.35 -6.64 2.03
C GLY A 164 -12.21 -6.77 3.30
N LYS A 165 -13.23 -5.92 3.45
CA LYS A 165 -14.07 -5.88 4.66
C LYS A 165 -15.15 -6.95 4.67
N ILE A 166 -15.86 -7.11 3.57
CA ILE A 166 -17.04 -7.98 3.46
C ILE A 166 -16.65 -9.28 2.76
N GLY A 167 -16.04 -9.19 1.57
CA GLY A 167 -15.72 -10.35 0.73
C GLY A 167 -14.74 -11.32 1.39
N MET A 168 -13.75 -10.79 2.11
CA MET A 168 -12.71 -11.59 2.76
C MET A 168 -13.04 -11.97 4.20
N HIS A 169 -14.27 -11.75 4.67
CA HIS A 169 -14.66 -12.14 6.04
C HIS A 169 -14.57 -13.66 6.26
N ALA A 170 -15.09 -14.45 5.31
CA ALA A 170 -14.96 -15.91 5.36
C ALA A 170 -13.50 -16.36 5.16
N THR A 171 -12.72 -15.63 4.34
CA THR A 171 -11.28 -15.88 4.15
C THR A 171 -10.51 -15.70 5.45
N ASP A 172 -10.83 -14.67 6.24
CA ASP A 172 -10.20 -14.42 7.55
C ASP A 172 -10.46 -15.57 8.53
N ILE A 173 -11.69 -16.07 8.58
CA ILE A 173 -12.06 -17.24 9.39
C ILE A 173 -11.26 -18.48 8.97
N GLU A 174 -11.14 -18.73 7.66
CA GLU A 174 -10.40 -19.89 7.15
C GLU A 174 -8.90 -19.79 7.43
N ILE A 175 -8.31 -18.60 7.29
CA ILE A 175 -6.91 -18.36 7.68
C ILE A 175 -6.71 -18.66 9.16
N MET A 176 -7.61 -18.18 10.02
CA MET A 176 -7.56 -18.46 11.46
C MET A 176 -7.71 -19.96 11.76
N ARG A 177 -8.61 -20.66 11.07
CA ARG A 177 -8.78 -22.11 11.20
C ARG A 177 -7.48 -22.85 10.87
N ILE A 178 -6.86 -22.53 9.74
CA ILE A 178 -5.56 -23.12 9.34
C ILE A 178 -4.46 -22.81 10.35
N MET A 179 -4.41 -21.57 10.87
CA MET A 179 -3.39 -21.15 11.84
C MET A 179 -3.57 -21.75 13.25
N LEU A 180 -4.78 -22.22 13.59
CA LEU A 180 -5.13 -22.75 14.91
C LEU A 180 -5.36 -24.27 14.93
N GLU A 181 -5.45 -24.92 13.77
CA GLU A 181 -5.54 -26.39 13.63
C GLU A 181 -4.17 -27.08 13.72
N GLU A 182 -3.14 -26.36 14.16
CA GLU A 182 -1.88 -26.90 14.69
C GLU A 182 -1.69 -26.51 16.17
#